data_AF-A0A9X7A3R6-F1
#
_entry.id   AF-A0A9X7A3R6-F1
#
_cell.length_a   1.000
_cell.length_b   1.000
_cell.length_c   1.000
_cell.angle_alpha   90.00
_cell.angle_beta   90.00
_cell.angle_gamma   90.00
#
_symmetry.space_group_name_H-M   'P 1'
#
loop_
_entity.id
_entity.type
_entity.pdbx_description
1 polymer ?
#
loop_
_entity_poly.entity_id
_entity_poly.type
_entity_poly.pdbx_seq_one_letter_code
_entity_poly.pdbx_strand_id
1 'polypeptide(L)'
;MSKRMKVFLLFFTLFFLVPRIVQASPPPAEIVNEQIQKLGIDEVQQYWDEVVHQYGGFLPESQKGDFIQFIKGEKKFSLQEWFIAFAKYIFFELLSNGKILGILIMLVIFSSLLQSLQNAFEKSTVSKIADNVIFLVLVVFALNSFYVATQATQDAITVMIDFLRALIPILLALIATSGGVISVGVFHPILIFLMHTSGLLVTYFVLPLILVSTILSIVSIINDELKVTKLASLIRNVAVGVLGIFLTIFLGVLSVQGLTTAVSDGVAVKTAKFVTSNFVPVVGKVFADVTDTVISASLLLKNTVGIVGLVTLLAIVVFPAIKILVLALIYKFSAAILQPVGSKNIISTIDTIGKSVTYLFVCLSIVSLMFFLSMTLIIAAGNIVVMFR
;
A
#
# COMPACT_ATOMS: atom_id res chain seq x y z
N MET A 1 63.45 18.16 -0.12
CA MET A 1 62.17 18.65 -0.69
C MET A 1 62.32 20.13 -1.04
N SER A 2 62.34 20.48 -2.33
CA SER A 2 62.67 21.83 -2.80
C SER A 2 61.65 22.86 -2.33
N LYS A 3 62.08 24.11 -2.15
CA LYS A 3 61.22 25.25 -1.72
C LYS A 3 59.99 25.40 -2.65
N ARG A 4 60.13 25.04 -3.93
CA ARG A 4 59.04 25.01 -4.93
C ARG A 4 58.03 23.87 -4.69
N MET A 5 58.49 22.72 -4.23
CA MET A 5 57.62 21.57 -3.93
C MET A 5 56.77 21.78 -2.67
N LYS A 6 57.28 22.51 -1.67
CA LYS A 6 56.50 22.92 -0.49
C LYS A 6 55.42 23.95 -0.82
N VAL A 7 55.72 24.90 -1.72
CA VAL A 7 54.74 25.90 -2.19
C VAL A 7 53.64 25.24 -3.02
N PHE A 8 53.99 24.27 -3.86
CA PHE A 8 53.00 23.53 -4.65
C PHE A 8 52.08 22.66 -3.78
N LEU A 9 52.63 21.96 -2.78
CA LEU A 9 51.84 21.20 -1.82
C LEU A 9 50.95 22.10 -0.94
N LEU A 10 51.40 23.30 -0.59
CA LEU A 10 50.63 24.25 0.19
C LEU A 10 49.49 24.89 -0.63
N PHE A 11 49.67 25.09 -1.93
CA PHE A 11 48.60 25.50 -2.84
C PHE A 11 47.58 24.38 -3.09
N PHE A 12 48.05 23.14 -3.21
CA PHE A 12 47.19 21.97 -3.40
C PHE A 12 46.33 21.66 -2.16
N THR A 13 46.89 21.83 -0.95
CA THR A 13 46.12 21.68 0.29
C THR A 13 45.18 22.86 0.52
N LEU A 14 45.53 24.10 0.16
CA LEU A 14 44.61 25.24 0.24
C LEU A 14 43.42 25.11 -0.74
N PHE A 15 43.62 24.46 -1.90
CA PHE A 15 42.55 24.23 -2.87
C PHE A 15 41.53 23.18 -2.38
N PHE A 16 41.98 22.18 -1.60
CA PHE A 16 41.11 21.14 -1.03
C PHE A 16 40.44 21.52 0.30
N LEU A 17 40.93 22.56 1.00
CA LEU A 17 40.42 23.00 2.31
C LEU A 17 39.33 24.08 2.26
N VAL A 18 38.94 24.55 1.06
CA VAL A 18 37.77 25.41 0.90
C VAL A 18 36.58 24.53 0.49
N PRO A 19 35.71 24.11 1.42
CA PRO A 19 34.45 23.47 1.04
C PRO A 19 33.61 24.51 0.32
N ARG A 20 33.67 24.52 -1.03
CA ARG A 20 32.62 25.15 -1.82
C ARG A 20 31.38 24.30 -1.62
N ILE A 21 30.55 24.70 -0.67
CA ILE A 21 29.14 24.34 -0.64
C ILE A 21 28.56 24.91 -1.93
N VAL A 22 28.50 24.09 -2.97
CA VAL A 22 27.75 24.40 -4.18
C VAL A 22 26.29 24.29 -3.79
N GLN A 23 25.74 25.37 -3.25
CA GLN A 23 24.31 25.58 -3.21
C GLN A 23 23.85 25.70 -4.67
N ALA A 24 23.22 24.64 -5.17
CA ALA A 24 22.47 24.72 -6.41
C ALA A 24 21.42 25.82 -6.21
N SER A 25 21.53 26.92 -6.97
CA SER A 25 20.44 27.88 -7.05
C SER A 25 19.21 27.14 -7.58
N PRO A 26 18.01 27.36 -7.01
CA PRO A 26 16.80 26.78 -7.58
C PRO A 26 16.73 27.17 -9.07
N PRO A 27 16.38 26.23 -9.97
CA PRO A 27 16.28 26.54 -11.38
C PRO A 27 15.32 27.72 -11.59
N PRO A 28 15.62 28.66 -12.51
CA PRO A 28 14.75 29.79 -12.82
C PRO A 28 13.32 29.33 -13.08
N ALA A 29 12.34 30.00 -12.48
CA ALA A 29 10.93 29.62 -12.55
C ALA A 29 10.39 29.50 -13.99
N GLU A 30 10.97 30.24 -14.94
CA GLU A 30 10.65 30.16 -16.37
C GLU A 30 11.02 28.80 -17.00
N ILE A 31 12.17 28.22 -16.65
CA ILE A 31 12.62 26.91 -17.17
C ILE A 31 11.75 25.79 -16.59
N VAL A 32 11.37 25.91 -15.31
CA VAL A 32 10.45 25.00 -14.64
C VAL A 32 9.06 25.06 -15.30
N ASN A 33 8.55 26.27 -15.59
CA ASN A 33 7.25 26.45 -16.24
C ASN A 33 7.24 25.97 -17.71
N GLU A 34 8.31 26.19 -18.49
CA GLU A 34 8.42 25.64 -19.86
C GLU A 34 8.50 24.11 -19.88
N GLN A 35 9.19 23.50 -18.90
CA GLN A 35 9.23 22.04 -18.78
C GLN A 35 7.88 21.47 -18.34
N ILE A 36 7.15 22.15 -17.44
CA ILE A 36 5.80 21.76 -17.01
C ILE A 36 4.83 21.72 -18.22
N GLN A 37 4.85 22.76 -19.07
CA GLN A 37 3.97 22.83 -20.25
C GLN A 37 4.34 21.84 -21.37
N LYS A 38 5.64 21.50 -21.54
CA LYS A 38 6.09 20.54 -22.56
C LYS A 38 5.92 19.08 -22.15
N LEU A 39 5.84 18.78 -20.85
CA LEU A 39 5.83 17.41 -20.32
C LEU A 39 4.42 16.85 -20.03
N GLY A 40 3.34 17.61 -20.23
CA GLY A 40 1.98 17.11 -20.03
C GLY A 40 1.66 16.76 -18.56
N ILE A 41 2.11 17.61 -17.62
CA ILE A 41 1.91 17.40 -16.18
C ILE A 41 0.43 17.48 -15.77
N ASP A 42 -0.43 17.99 -16.64
CA ASP A 42 -1.87 18.11 -16.44
C ASP A 42 -2.55 16.78 -16.04
N GLU A 43 -2.12 15.65 -16.64
CA GLU A 43 -2.66 14.32 -16.29
C GLU A 43 -2.25 13.87 -14.88
N VAL A 44 -1.03 14.17 -14.45
CA VAL A 44 -0.54 13.85 -13.10
C VAL A 44 -1.17 14.77 -12.06
N GLN A 45 -1.39 16.04 -12.43
CA GLN A 45 -2.08 17.02 -11.59
C GLN A 45 -3.53 16.60 -11.34
N GLN A 46 -4.22 16.02 -12.31
CA GLN A 46 -5.58 15.50 -12.13
C GLN A 46 -5.67 14.45 -11.01
N TYR A 47 -4.69 13.54 -10.88
CA TYR A 47 -4.66 12.56 -9.79
C TYR A 47 -4.37 13.21 -8.43
N TRP A 48 -3.52 14.23 -8.40
CA TRP A 48 -3.32 15.02 -7.18
C TRP A 48 -4.59 15.76 -6.76
N ASP A 49 -5.28 16.36 -7.73
CA ASP A 49 -6.54 17.06 -7.51
C ASP A 49 -7.63 16.09 -7.05
N GLU A 50 -7.65 14.84 -7.54
CA GLU A 50 -8.55 13.80 -7.07
C GLU A 50 -8.26 13.42 -5.60
N VAL A 51 -6.98 13.25 -5.24
CA VAL A 51 -6.57 13.02 -3.85
C VAL A 51 -6.94 14.20 -2.94
N VAL A 52 -6.73 15.43 -3.40
CA VAL A 52 -7.10 16.65 -2.65
C VAL A 52 -8.61 16.81 -2.57
N HIS A 53 -9.36 16.47 -3.61
CA HIS A 53 -10.81 16.53 -3.61
C HIS A 53 -11.42 15.50 -2.64
N GLN A 54 -10.90 14.27 -2.68
CA GLN A 54 -11.43 13.16 -1.89
C GLN A 54 -10.96 13.20 -0.43
N TYR A 55 -9.73 13.66 -0.17
CA TYR A 55 -9.09 13.61 1.15
C TYR A 55 -8.62 14.97 1.68
N GLY A 56 -8.87 16.07 0.98
CA GLY A 56 -8.39 17.42 1.35
C GLY A 56 -8.87 17.91 2.71
N GLY A 57 -9.99 17.40 3.22
CA GLY A 57 -10.44 17.67 4.60
C GLY A 57 -9.50 17.12 5.68
N PHE A 58 -8.69 16.11 5.33
CA PHE A 58 -7.75 15.44 6.23
C PHE A 58 -6.30 15.82 5.98
N LEU A 59 -5.94 16.24 4.76
CA LEU A 59 -4.58 16.64 4.42
C LEU A 59 -4.10 17.84 5.28
N PRO A 60 -2.80 17.89 5.65
CA PRO A 60 -2.19 19.04 6.30
C PRO A 60 -2.49 20.35 5.57
N GLU A 61 -2.75 21.45 6.27
CA GLU A 61 -3.01 22.76 5.64
C GLU A 61 -1.83 23.25 4.78
N SER A 62 -0.61 22.89 5.18
CA SER A 62 0.61 23.08 4.38
C SER A 62 0.51 22.38 3.01
N GLN A 63 -0.21 21.27 2.88
CA GLN A 63 -0.33 20.49 1.64
C GLN A 63 -1.58 20.85 0.80
N LYS A 64 -2.53 21.66 1.32
CA LYS A 64 -3.78 22.04 0.63
C LYS A 64 -3.61 23.09 -0.50
N GLY A 65 -2.42 23.18 -1.10
CA GLY A 65 -2.10 24.16 -2.13
C GLY A 65 -2.04 23.58 -3.54
N ASP A 66 -1.84 24.47 -4.52
CA ASP A 66 -1.58 24.12 -5.91
C ASP A 66 -0.36 23.17 -5.99
N PHE A 67 -0.49 22.09 -6.76
CA PHE A 67 0.52 21.04 -6.94
C PHE A 67 1.91 21.62 -7.24
N ILE A 68 1.94 22.73 -7.99
CA ILE A 68 3.13 23.50 -8.35
C ILE A 68 3.82 24.16 -7.15
N GLN A 69 3.09 24.59 -6.11
CA GLN A 69 3.68 25.13 -4.87
C GLN A 69 4.29 24.04 -3.99
N PHE A 70 3.72 22.83 -4.01
CA PHE A 70 4.32 21.68 -3.34
C PHE A 70 5.62 21.25 -4.05
N ILE A 71 5.62 21.24 -5.39
CA ILE A 71 6.80 20.98 -6.24
C ILE A 71 7.93 21.98 -6.01
N LYS A 72 7.62 23.27 -5.80
CA LYS A 72 8.62 24.33 -5.59
C LYS A 72 9.32 24.26 -4.23
N GLY A 73 8.91 23.37 -3.32
CA GLY A 73 9.60 23.12 -2.05
C GLY A 73 9.53 24.26 -1.04
N GLU A 74 8.65 25.25 -1.26
CA GLU A 74 8.50 26.42 -0.38
C GLU A 74 7.82 26.07 0.95
N LYS A 75 7.19 24.89 1.05
CA LYS A 75 6.48 24.44 2.26
C LYS A 75 7.21 23.28 2.95
N LYS A 76 7.50 23.44 4.24
CA LYS A 76 8.21 22.45 5.05
C LYS A 76 7.35 21.21 5.29
N PHE A 77 7.91 20.03 5.04
CA PHE A 77 7.29 18.75 5.39
C PHE A 77 7.31 18.59 6.93
N SER A 78 6.14 18.67 7.56
CA SER A 78 5.99 18.48 9.00
C SER A 78 5.43 17.10 9.30
N LEU A 79 6.25 16.23 9.90
CA LEU A 79 5.81 14.89 10.34
C LEU A 79 4.64 14.96 11.33
N GLN A 80 4.60 16.00 12.16
CA GLN A 80 3.55 16.19 13.16
C GLN A 80 2.19 16.48 12.50
N GLU A 81 2.17 17.29 11.43
CA GLU A 81 0.94 17.60 10.71
C GLU A 81 0.38 16.38 9.98
N TRP A 82 1.25 15.56 9.39
CA TRP A 82 0.86 14.30 8.77
C TRP A 82 0.33 13.28 9.78
N PHE A 83 0.93 13.19 10.97
CA PHE A 83 0.41 12.36 12.04
C PHE A 83 -1.00 12.81 12.46
N ILE A 84 -1.24 14.11 12.59
CA ILE A 84 -2.56 14.68 12.91
C ILE A 84 -3.56 14.39 11.77
N ALA A 85 -3.14 14.51 10.51
CA ALA A 85 -3.95 14.19 9.34
C ALA A 85 -4.41 12.73 9.34
N PHE A 86 -3.47 11.79 9.52
CA PHE A 86 -3.79 10.36 9.59
C PHE A 86 -4.64 10.03 10.80
N ALA A 87 -4.37 10.62 11.97
CA ALA A 87 -5.20 10.44 13.15
C ALA A 87 -6.64 10.91 12.89
N LYS A 88 -6.82 12.11 12.33
CA LYS A 88 -8.16 12.62 11.96
C LYS A 88 -8.88 11.70 10.99
N TYR A 89 -8.19 11.18 9.97
CA TYR A 89 -8.78 10.27 9.01
C TYR A 89 -9.15 8.92 9.65
N ILE A 90 -8.29 8.37 10.52
CA ILE A 90 -8.60 7.16 11.30
C ILE A 90 -9.86 7.38 12.16
N PHE A 91 -9.95 8.51 12.87
CA PHE A 91 -11.12 8.84 13.67
C PHE A 91 -12.38 9.01 12.83
N PHE A 92 -12.26 9.65 11.66
CA PHE A 92 -13.35 9.79 10.71
C PHE A 92 -13.85 8.43 10.20
N GLU A 93 -12.94 7.54 9.77
CA GLU A 93 -13.30 6.20 9.33
C GLU A 93 -13.87 5.35 10.48
N LEU A 94 -13.36 5.51 11.70
CA LEU A 94 -13.91 4.83 12.88
C LEU A 94 -15.34 5.29 13.20
N LEU A 95 -15.61 6.58 13.10
CA LEU A 95 -16.96 7.15 13.32
C LEU A 95 -17.91 6.77 12.17
N SER A 96 -17.45 6.87 10.93
CA SER A 96 -18.21 6.52 9.73
C SER A 96 -18.62 5.04 9.72
N ASN A 97 -17.68 4.16 10.02
CA ASN A 97 -17.93 2.72 10.11
C ASN A 97 -18.45 2.28 11.49
N GLY A 98 -18.52 3.18 12.47
CA GLY A 98 -19.09 2.92 13.80
C GLY A 98 -20.56 2.51 13.75
N LYS A 99 -21.29 2.95 12.71
CA LYS A 99 -22.65 2.47 12.42
C LYS A 99 -22.70 0.95 12.25
N ILE A 100 -21.71 0.35 11.60
CA ILE A 100 -21.63 -1.11 11.40
C ILE A 100 -21.45 -1.80 12.74
N LEU A 101 -20.55 -1.29 13.60
CA LEU A 101 -20.34 -1.82 14.95
C LEU A 101 -21.63 -1.74 15.77
N GLY A 102 -22.35 -0.62 15.73
CA GLY A 102 -23.65 -0.48 16.40
C GLY A 102 -24.69 -1.50 15.92
N ILE A 103 -24.79 -1.72 14.60
CA ILE A 103 -25.68 -2.73 14.02
C ILE A 103 -25.29 -4.14 14.47
N LEU A 104 -23.99 -4.48 14.49
CA LEU A 104 -23.52 -5.79 14.96
C LEU A 104 -23.84 -6.04 16.42
N ILE A 105 -23.62 -5.04 17.29
CA ILE A 105 -23.98 -5.12 18.72
C ILE A 105 -25.49 -5.35 18.87
N MET A 106 -26.30 -4.57 18.16
CA MET A 106 -27.75 -4.67 18.22
C MET A 106 -28.25 -6.06 17.81
N LEU A 107 -27.71 -6.60 16.70
CA LEU A 107 -28.07 -7.95 16.24
C LEU A 107 -27.65 -9.04 17.22
N VAL A 108 -26.49 -8.92 17.85
CA VAL A 108 -26.06 -9.85 18.91
C VAL A 108 -26.99 -9.79 20.11
N ILE A 109 -27.31 -8.59 20.61
CA ILE A 109 -28.22 -8.44 21.75
C ILE A 109 -29.60 -9.05 21.45
N PHE A 110 -30.14 -8.80 20.26
CA PHE A 110 -31.41 -9.41 19.85
C PHE A 110 -31.34 -10.94 19.78
N SER A 111 -30.27 -11.49 19.18
CA SER A 111 -30.05 -12.95 19.13
C SER A 111 -29.99 -13.54 20.54
N SER A 112 -29.22 -12.95 21.46
CA SER A 112 -29.08 -13.43 22.84
C SER A 112 -30.37 -13.34 23.64
N LEU A 113 -31.14 -12.26 23.48
CA LEU A 113 -32.45 -12.09 24.10
C LEU A 113 -33.44 -13.15 23.60
N LEU A 114 -33.45 -13.38 22.28
CA LEU A 114 -34.30 -14.39 21.65
C LEU A 114 -33.93 -15.80 22.15
N GLN A 115 -32.64 -16.07 22.34
CA GLN A 115 -32.16 -17.35 22.87
C GLN A 115 -32.52 -17.54 24.36
N SER A 116 -32.54 -16.47 25.15
CA SER A 116 -33.03 -16.50 26.54
C SER A 116 -34.54 -16.77 26.62
N LEU A 117 -35.33 -16.14 25.74
CA LEU A 117 -36.75 -16.44 25.62
C LEU A 117 -36.98 -17.89 25.15
N GLN A 118 -36.20 -18.37 24.18
CA GLN A 118 -36.25 -19.78 23.76
C GLN A 118 -36.06 -20.73 24.93
N ASN A 119 -35.06 -20.48 25.78
CA ASN A 119 -34.76 -21.35 26.91
C ASN A 119 -35.88 -21.31 27.97
N ALA A 120 -36.67 -20.24 28.01
CA ALA A 120 -37.82 -20.10 28.89
C ALA A 120 -39.11 -20.77 28.36
N PHE A 121 -39.22 -21.06 27.06
CA PHE A 121 -40.38 -21.68 26.43
C PHE A 121 -40.04 -23.07 25.84
N GLU A 122 -40.75 -24.13 26.24
CA GLU A 122 -40.53 -25.52 25.74
C GLU A 122 -40.62 -25.68 24.20
N LYS A 123 -41.19 -24.71 23.46
CA LYS A 123 -41.33 -24.75 22.00
C LYS A 123 -40.11 -24.17 21.27
N SER A 124 -39.07 -24.98 21.12
CA SER A 124 -37.76 -24.56 20.58
C SER A 124 -37.70 -24.27 19.06
N THR A 125 -38.66 -24.71 18.24
CA THR A 125 -38.53 -24.62 16.76
C THR A 125 -38.73 -23.20 16.21
N VAL A 126 -39.75 -22.47 16.66
CA VAL A 126 -40.04 -21.10 16.14
C VAL A 126 -38.91 -20.13 16.51
N SER A 127 -38.36 -20.26 17.72
CA SER A 127 -37.26 -19.41 18.18
C SER A 127 -35.93 -19.72 17.48
N LYS A 128 -35.64 -20.99 17.16
CA LYS A 128 -34.47 -21.35 16.34
C LYS A 128 -34.53 -20.74 14.94
N ILE A 129 -35.72 -20.69 14.33
CA ILE A 129 -35.92 -20.06 13.03
C ILE A 129 -35.64 -18.56 13.12
N ALA A 130 -36.14 -17.88 14.16
CA ALA A 130 -35.90 -16.46 14.35
C ALA A 130 -34.42 -16.11 14.63
N ASP A 131 -33.68 -16.94 15.39
CA ASP A 131 -32.23 -16.75 15.59
C ASP A 131 -31.46 -16.88 14.26
N ASN A 132 -31.84 -17.86 13.43
CA ASN A 132 -31.28 -18.02 12.08
C ASN A 132 -31.56 -16.82 11.17
N VAL A 133 -32.74 -16.19 11.28
CA VAL A 133 -33.06 -14.97 10.52
C VAL A 133 -32.15 -13.81 10.95
N ILE A 134 -31.96 -13.59 12.26
CA ILE A 134 -31.05 -12.57 12.79
C ILE A 134 -29.62 -12.83 12.31
N PHE A 135 -29.19 -14.09 12.35
CA PHE A 135 -27.88 -14.50 11.85
C PHE A 135 -27.71 -14.21 10.35
N LEU A 136 -28.72 -14.48 9.51
CA LEU A 136 -28.68 -14.23 8.08
C LEU A 136 -28.60 -12.72 7.79
N VAL A 137 -29.37 -11.89 8.52
CA VAL A 137 -29.27 -10.43 8.44
C VAL A 137 -27.85 -9.97 8.77
N LEU A 138 -27.22 -10.52 9.81
CA LEU A 138 -25.84 -10.21 10.16
C LEU A 138 -24.86 -10.58 9.03
N VAL A 139 -25.03 -11.77 8.42
CA VAL A 139 -24.22 -12.21 7.27
C VAL A 139 -24.32 -11.20 6.12
N VAL A 140 -25.52 -10.70 5.81
CA VAL A 140 -25.73 -9.71 4.74
C VAL A 140 -24.97 -8.41 5.03
N PHE A 141 -25.10 -7.85 6.24
CA PHE A 141 -24.36 -6.64 6.61
C PHE A 141 -22.85 -6.85 6.58
N ALA A 142 -22.38 -8.01 7.04
CA ALA A 142 -20.96 -8.32 7.09
C ALA A 142 -20.37 -8.54 5.69
N LEU A 143 -21.10 -9.19 4.79
CA LEU A 143 -20.71 -9.35 3.38
C LEU A 143 -20.71 -8.02 2.63
N ASN A 144 -21.69 -7.13 2.88
CA ASN A 144 -21.69 -5.80 2.29
C ASN A 144 -20.46 -5.00 2.71
N SER A 145 -20.13 -5.03 4.01
CA SER A 145 -18.91 -4.37 4.50
C SER A 145 -17.64 -4.95 3.88
N PHE A 146 -17.55 -6.27 3.75
CA PHE A 146 -16.44 -6.94 3.06
C PHE A 146 -16.37 -6.56 1.57
N TYR A 147 -17.51 -6.42 0.90
CA TYR A 147 -17.59 -5.95 -0.48
C TYR A 147 -17.06 -4.52 -0.62
N VAL A 148 -17.45 -3.60 0.28
CA VAL A 148 -16.91 -2.23 0.32
C VAL A 148 -15.38 -2.22 0.47
N ALA A 149 -14.82 -3.10 1.32
CA ALA A 149 -13.37 -3.22 1.47
C ALA A 149 -12.69 -3.79 0.22
N THR A 150 -13.35 -4.73 -0.46
CA THR A 150 -12.86 -5.32 -1.71
C THR A 150 -12.83 -4.27 -2.81
N GLN A 151 -13.91 -3.48 -2.93
CA GLN A 151 -14.00 -2.38 -3.89
C GLN A 151 -12.94 -1.32 -3.62
N ALA A 152 -12.77 -0.88 -2.38
CA ALA A 152 -11.71 0.06 -2.02
C ALA A 152 -10.30 -0.45 -2.37
N THR A 153 -10.07 -1.76 -2.27
CA THR A 153 -8.81 -2.40 -2.67
C THR A 153 -8.63 -2.35 -4.19
N GLN A 154 -9.67 -2.71 -4.94
CA GLN A 154 -9.66 -2.74 -6.40
C GLN A 154 -9.52 -1.34 -7.00
N ASP A 155 -10.24 -0.36 -6.45
CA ASP A 155 -10.19 1.04 -6.88
C ASP A 155 -8.79 1.60 -6.64
N ALA A 156 -8.20 1.39 -5.46
CA ALA A 156 -6.85 1.83 -5.16
C ALA A 156 -5.81 1.25 -6.14
N ILE A 157 -5.94 -0.03 -6.49
CA ILE A 157 -5.06 -0.69 -7.47
C ILE A 157 -5.26 -0.10 -8.87
N THR A 158 -6.49 0.16 -9.25
CA THR A 158 -6.82 0.75 -10.56
C THR A 158 -6.24 2.15 -10.69
N VAL A 159 -6.47 3.01 -9.68
CA VAL A 159 -5.91 4.37 -9.62
C VAL A 159 -4.38 4.33 -9.64
N MET A 160 -3.73 3.39 -8.93
CA MET A 160 -2.27 3.22 -8.99
C MET A 160 -1.78 2.87 -10.41
N ILE A 161 -2.47 1.97 -11.11
CA ILE A 161 -2.11 1.59 -12.50
C ILE A 161 -2.29 2.78 -13.44
N ASP A 162 -3.39 3.53 -13.30
CA ASP A 162 -3.72 4.67 -14.14
C ASP A 162 -2.75 5.83 -13.91
N PHE A 163 -2.48 6.15 -12.65
CA PHE A 163 -1.47 7.12 -12.26
C PHE A 163 -0.09 6.78 -12.85
N LEU A 164 0.31 5.52 -12.77
CA LEU A 164 1.58 5.07 -13.35
C LEU A 164 1.57 5.20 -14.88
N ARG A 165 0.47 4.85 -15.55
CA ARG A 165 0.34 4.99 -17.02
C ARG A 165 0.53 6.43 -17.46
N ALA A 166 -0.01 7.40 -16.73
CA ALA A 166 0.20 8.83 -16.97
C ALA A 166 1.64 9.27 -16.65
N LEU A 167 2.24 8.75 -15.57
CA LEU A 167 3.55 9.16 -15.10
C LEU A 167 4.72 8.59 -15.93
N ILE A 168 4.59 7.38 -16.49
CA ILE A 168 5.66 6.70 -17.22
C ILE A 168 6.19 7.54 -18.40
N PRO A 169 5.36 8.03 -19.35
CA PRO A 169 5.84 8.82 -20.49
C PRO A 169 6.64 10.05 -20.05
N ILE A 170 6.20 10.70 -18.97
CA ILE A 170 6.86 11.86 -18.39
C ILE A 170 8.24 11.48 -17.84
N LEU A 171 8.32 10.39 -17.07
CA LEU A 171 9.60 9.90 -16.55
C LEU A 171 10.55 9.48 -17.69
N LEU A 172 10.04 8.85 -18.75
CA LEU A 172 10.82 8.49 -19.94
C LEU A 172 11.35 9.71 -20.69
N ALA A 173 10.52 10.73 -20.89
CA ALA A 173 10.92 11.98 -21.52
C ALA A 173 12.02 12.70 -20.71
N LEU A 174 11.91 12.69 -19.38
CA LEU A 174 12.93 13.25 -18.49
C LEU A 174 14.26 12.48 -18.55
N ILE A 175 14.23 11.14 -18.64
CA ILE A 175 15.44 10.32 -18.79
C ILE A 175 16.08 10.52 -20.18
N ALA A 176 15.27 10.64 -21.24
CA ALA A 176 15.75 10.88 -22.59
C ALA A 176 16.45 12.25 -22.70
N THR A 177 15.87 13.29 -22.10
CA THR A 177 16.43 14.65 -22.10
C THR A 177 17.66 14.80 -21.21
N SER A 178 17.83 13.98 -20.17
CA SER A 178 19.03 13.96 -19.33
C SER A 178 20.25 13.25 -19.97
N GLY A 179 20.10 12.70 -21.18
CA GLY A 179 21.17 12.03 -21.93
C GLY A 179 21.30 10.53 -21.62
N GLY A 180 20.30 9.93 -20.99
CA GLY A 180 20.31 8.57 -20.45
C GLY A 180 20.04 7.44 -21.43
N VAL A 181 20.54 7.55 -22.67
CA VAL A 181 20.10 6.69 -23.78
C VAL A 181 20.43 5.20 -23.58
N ILE A 182 21.43 4.87 -22.74
CA ILE A 182 21.91 3.49 -22.55
C ILE A 182 21.07 2.68 -21.53
N SER A 183 20.35 3.34 -20.61
CA SER A 183 19.52 2.67 -19.57
C SER A 183 18.03 2.54 -19.97
N VAL A 184 17.63 3.08 -21.11
CA VAL A 184 16.20 3.18 -21.50
C VAL A 184 15.70 1.93 -22.24
N GLY A 185 16.59 1.16 -22.88
CA GLY A 185 16.20 0.15 -23.88
C GLY A 185 15.62 -1.18 -23.37
N VAL A 186 15.92 -1.60 -22.13
CA VAL A 186 15.50 -2.92 -21.60
C VAL A 186 14.80 -2.82 -20.24
N PHE A 187 15.10 -1.80 -19.45
CA PHE A 187 14.62 -1.67 -18.07
C PHE A 187 13.15 -1.25 -17.96
N HIS A 188 12.64 -0.41 -18.87
CA HIS A 188 11.28 0.11 -18.78
C HIS A 188 10.17 -0.90 -19.13
N PRO A 189 10.23 -1.66 -20.24
CA PRO A 189 9.12 -2.54 -20.63
C PRO A 189 8.85 -3.65 -19.62
N ILE A 190 9.90 -4.21 -19.00
CA ILE A 190 9.76 -5.31 -18.04
C ILE A 190 9.11 -4.81 -16.73
N LEU A 191 9.49 -3.63 -16.23
CA LEU A 191 8.88 -3.07 -15.01
C LEU A 191 7.42 -2.73 -15.22
N ILE A 192 7.09 -2.12 -16.36
CA ILE A 192 5.71 -1.81 -16.73
C ILE A 192 4.88 -3.10 -16.84
N PHE A 193 5.44 -4.13 -17.50
CA PHE A 193 4.81 -5.43 -17.61
C PHE A 193 4.55 -6.06 -16.23
N LEU A 194 5.53 -6.03 -15.33
CA LEU A 194 5.40 -6.58 -13.98
C LEU A 194 4.36 -5.84 -13.14
N MET A 195 4.30 -4.51 -13.22
CA MET A 195 3.30 -3.71 -12.50
C MET A 195 1.88 -3.91 -13.04
N HIS A 196 1.73 -3.93 -14.36
CA HIS A 196 0.43 -4.21 -14.96
C HIS A 196 -0.03 -5.63 -14.61
N THR A 197 0.87 -6.60 -14.69
CA THR A 197 0.59 -7.99 -14.32
C THR A 197 0.25 -8.13 -12.85
N SER A 198 0.91 -7.39 -11.94
CA SER A 198 0.58 -7.44 -10.51
C SER A 198 -0.82 -6.93 -10.22
N GLY A 199 -1.22 -5.84 -10.89
CA GLY A 199 -2.57 -5.30 -10.83
C GLY A 199 -3.63 -6.27 -11.35
N LEU A 200 -3.38 -6.90 -12.50
CA LEU A 200 -4.27 -7.92 -13.07
C LEU A 200 -4.35 -9.17 -12.18
N LEU A 201 -3.21 -9.65 -11.69
CA LEU A 201 -3.12 -10.81 -10.80
C LEU A 201 -3.96 -10.58 -9.55
N VAL A 202 -3.88 -9.39 -8.95
CA VAL A 202 -4.70 -9.12 -7.77
C VAL A 202 -6.18 -8.99 -8.10
N THR A 203 -6.51 -8.21 -9.13
CA THR A 203 -7.90 -7.90 -9.48
C THR A 203 -8.68 -9.13 -9.96
N TYR A 204 -8.08 -9.95 -10.82
CA TYR A 204 -8.76 -11.05 -11.49
C TYR A 204 -8.48 -12.42 -10.88
N PHE A 205 -7.47 -12.55 -10.02
CA PHE A 205 -7.14 -13.83 -9.39
C PHE A 205 -7.23 -13.76 -7.86
N VAL A 206 -6.43 -12.92 -7.21
CA VAL A 206 -6.34 -12.92 -5.73
C VAL A 206 -7.64 -12.47 -5.07
N LEU A 207 -8.24 -11.34 -5.47
CA LEU A 207 -9.48 -10.84 -4.86
C LEU A 207 -10.65 -11.82 -5.03
N PRO A 208 -10.93 -12.37 -6.22
CA PRO A 208 -11.96 -13.40 -6.38
C PRO A 208 -11.74 -14.63 -5.51
N LEU A 209 -10.50 -15.12 -5.37
CA LEU A 209 -10.20 -16.26 -4.50
C LEU A 209 -10.45 -15.95 -3.03
N ILE A 210 -10.09 -14.75 -2.55
CA ILE A 210 -10.39 -14.31 -1.18
C ILE A 210 -11.91 -14.29 -0.97
N LEU A 211 -12.67 -13.73 -1.92
CA LEU A 211 -14.13 -13.68 -1.86
C LEU A 211 -14.75 -15.08 -1.79
N VAL A 212 -14.34 -16.00 -2.66
CA VAL A 212 -14.81 -17.40 -2.64
C VAL A 212 -14.47 -18.07 -1.31
N SER A 213 -13.25 -17.89 -0.78
CA SER A 213 -12.88 -18.38 0.54
C SER A 213 -13.78 -17.82 1.65
N THR A 214 -14.09 -16.52 1.62
CA THR A 214 -14.95 -15.87 2.61
C THR A 214 -16.37 -16.45 2.57
N ILE A 215 -16.95 -16.58 1.38
CA ILE A 215 -18.28 -17.20 1.21
C ILE A 215 -18.28 -18.64 1.71
N LEU A 216 -17.30 -19.46 1.32
CA LEU A 216 -17.20 -20.85 1.78
C LEU A 216 -17.05 -20.93 3.30
N SER A 217 -16.31 -20.01 3.92
CA SER A 217 -16.17 -19.94 5.38
C SER A 217 -17.52 -19.66 6.04
N ILE A 218 -18.32 -18.74 5.49
CA ILE A 218 -19.66 -18.42 6.00
C ILE A 218 -20.63 -19.59 5.78
N VAL A 219 -20.60 -20.23 4.61
CA VAL A 219 -21.40 -21.44 4.32
C VAL A 219 -21.07 -22.55 5.32
N SER A 220 -19.79 -22.72 5.66
CA SER A 220 -19.34 -23.68 6.67
C SER A 220 -19.78 -23.34 8.10
N ILE A 221 -20.14 -22.08 8.38
CA ILE A 221 -20.71 -21.65 9.67
C ILE A 221 -22.23 -21.87 9.67
N ILE A 222 -22.90 -21.61 8.55
CA ILE A 222 -24.35 -21.83 8.39
C ILE A 222 -24.69 -23.33 8.45
N ASN A 223 -23.85 -24.17 7.84
CA ASN A 223 -24.09 -25.61 7.74
C ASN A 223 -23.24 -26.38 8.78
N ASP A 224 -23.91 -27.15 9.64
CA ASP A 224 -23.24 -27.99 10.64
C ASP A 224 -22.75 -29.33 10.10
N GLU A 225 -23.34 -29.83 9.01
CA GLU A 225 -22.96 -31.10 8.38
C GLU A 225 -21.86 -30.91 7.33
N LEU A 226 -21.89 -29.81 6.57
CA LEU A 226 -20.92 -29.50 5.51
C LEU A 226 -19.84 -28.52 5.99
N LYS A 227 -18.78 -29.04 6.63
CA LYS A 227 -17.64 -28.23 7.06
C LYS A 227 -16.59 -28.07 5.96
N VAL A 228 -16.75 -27.03 5.14
CA VAL A 228 -15.80 -26.64 4.07
C VAL A 228 -14.70 -25.65 4.52
N THR A 229 -14.51 -25.47 5.83
CA THR A 229 -13.54 -24.51 6.40
C THR A 229 -12.10 -24.73 5.92
N LYS A 230 -11.67 -26.00 5.80
CA LYS A 230 -10.31 -26.34 5.32
C LYS A 230 -10.11 -25.95 3.86
N LEU A 231 -11.11 -26.17 3.01
CA LEU A 231 -11.09 -25.78 1.62
C LEU A 231 -11.04 -24.25 1.48
N ALA A 232 -11.86 -23.53 2.24
CA ALA A 232 -11.82 -22.06 2.29
C ALA A 232 -10.42 -21.55 2.66
N SER A 233 -9.83 -22.09 3.73
CA SER A 233 -8.47 -21.71 4.13
C SER A 233 -7.41 -22.06 3.07
N LEU A 234 -7.55 -23.20 2.37
CA LEU A 234 -6.64 -23.58 1.30
C LEU A 234 -6.70 -22.59 0.14
N ILE A 235 -7.90 -22.24 -0.33
CA ILE A 235 -8.11 -21.27 -1.42
C ILE A 235 -7.47 -19.92 -1.05
N ARG A 236 -7.68 -19.47 0.19
CA ARG A 236 -7.08 -18.22 0.69
C ARG A 236 -5.55 -18.28 0.75
N ASN A 237 -5.00 -19.39 1.24
CA ASN A 237 -3.56 -19.59 1.31
C ASN A 237 -2.95 -19.65 -0.10
N VAL A 238 -3.65 -20.23 -1.07
CA VAL A 238 -3.24 -20.21 -2.49
C VAL A 238 -3.26 -18.78 -3.02
N ALA A 239 -4.31 -18.00 -2.75
CA ALA A 239 -4.42 -16.61 -3.21
C ALA A 239 -3.24 -15.75 -2.72
N VAL A 240 -2.95 -15.79 -1.41
CA VAL A 240 -1.85 -15.04 -0.80
C VAL A 240 -0.49 -15.64 -1.19
N GLY A 241 -0.40 -16.95 -1.31
CA GLY A 241 0.82 -17.66 -1.70
C GLY A 241 1.26 -17.32 -3.12
N VAL A 242 0.33 -17.29 -4.08
CA VAL A 242 0.59 -16.87 -5.46
C VAL A 242 1.06 -15.42 -5.49
N LEU A 243 0.44 -14.52 -4.71
CA LEU A 243 0.87 -13.14 -4.60
C LEU A 243 2.29 -13.02 -4.00
N GLY A 244 2.63 -13.81 -2.98
CA GLY A 244 3.96 -13.84 -2.38
C GLY A 244 5.04 -14.42 -3.29
N ILE A 245 4.71 -15.45 -4.08
CA ILE A 245 5.60 -15.98 -5.13
C ILE A 245 5.83 -14.92 -6.20
N PHE A 246 4.77 -14.23 -6.64
CA PHE A 246 4.88 -13.16 -7.62
C PHE A 246 5.73 -11.99 -7.08
N LEU A 247 5.58 -11.60 -5.80
CA LEU A 247 6.49 -10.65 -5.14
C LEU A 247 7.94 -11.11 -5.16
N THR A 248 8.19 -12.39 -4.93
CA THR A 248 9.55 -12.94 -4.97
C THR A 248 10.15 -12.85 -6.37
N ILE A 249 9.38 -13.20 -7.41
CA ILE A 249 9.80 -13.06 -8.81
C ILE A 249 10.06 -11.59 -9.13
N PHE A 250 9.15 -10.70 -8.73
CA PHE A 250 9.25 -9.27 -8.92
C PHE A 250 10.56 -8.71 -8.32
N LEU A 251 10.84 -9.00 -7.05
CA LEU A 251 12.08 -8.61 -6.37
C LEU A 251 13.32 -9.24 -7.02
N GLY A 252 13.23 -10.49 -7.49
CA GLY A 252 14.30 -11.16 -8.22
C GLY A 252 14.64 -10.45 -9.52
N VAL A 253 13.62 -10.02 -10.29
CA VAL A 253 13.80 -9.22 -11.51
C VAL A 253 14.42 -7.86 -11.19
N LEU A 254 13.94 -7.17 -10.14
CA LEU A 254 14.55 -5.91 -9.69
C LEU A 254 16.03 -6.05 -9.30
N SER A 255 16.39 -7.18 -8.68
CA SER A 255 17.77 -7.45 -8.28
C SER A 255 18.71 -7.59 -9.47
N VAL A 256 18.29 -8.30 -10.53
CA VAL A 256 19.06 -8.44 -11.78
C VAL A 256 19.14 -7.12 -12.54
N GLN A 257 18.12 -6.26 -12.41
CA GLN A 257 18.00 -5.00 -13.12
C GLN A 257 18.78 -3.81 -12.51
N GLY A 258 19.78 -4.06 -11.65
CA GLY A 258 20.81 -3.05 -11.37
C GLY A 258 20.66 -2.24 -10.08
N LEU A 259 19.92 -2.73 -9.08
CA LEU A 259 20.09 -2.25 -7.69
C LEU A 259 21.43 -2.69 -7.06
N THR A 260 22.27 -3.44 -7.76
CA THR A 260 23.54 -3.99 -7.23
C THR A 260 24.69 -3.00 -7.10
N THR A 261 24.60 -1.75 -7.58
CA THR A 261 25.66 -0.75 -7.33
C THR A 261 25.44 0.08 -6.06
N ALA A 262 24.21 0.12 -5.52
CA ALA A 262 23.89 0.81 -4.26
C ALA A 262 23.53 -0.14 -3.10
N VAL A 263 23.26 -1.43 -3.38
CA VAL A 263 22.78 -2.42 -2.39
C VAL A 263 23.78 -3.58 -2.17
N SER A 264 24.95 -3.56 -2.82
CA SER A 264 25.94 -4.64 -2.71
C SER A 264 26.48 -4.86 -1.30
N ASP A 265 26.42 -3.87 -0.40
CA ASP A 265 27.03 -3.99 0.94
C ASP A 265 26.07 -4.42 2.07
N GLY A 266 24.80 -4.73 1.77
CA GLY A 266 23.83 -5.14 2.79
C GLY A 266 23.20 -6.52 2.63
N VAL A 267 22.93 -6.96 1.39
CA VAL A 267 21.85 -7.94 1.15
C VAL A 267 22.31 -9.26 0.53
N ALA A 268 23.48 -9.33 -0.10
CA ALA A 268 23.92 -10.56 -0.78
C ALA A 268 24.26 -11.73 0.17
N VAL A 269 24.67 -11.48 1.41
CA VAL A 269 25.22 -12.53 2.29
C VAL A 269 24.17 -13.17 3.23
N LYS A 270 22.97 -12.59 3.39
CA LYS A 270 21.97 -13.10 4.37
C LYS A 270 20.83 -13.95 3.79
N THR A 271 20.71 -14.04 2.47
CA THR A 271 19.64 -14.80 1.80
C THR A 271 19.95 -16.30 1.65
N ALA A 272 21.22 -16.71 1.72
CA ALA A 272 21.57 -18.14 1.68
C ALA A 272 21.11 -18.95 2.92
N LYS A 273 20.65 -18.27 3.99
CA LYS A 273 20.14 -18.90 5.22
C LYS A 273 18.61 -19.07 5.26
N PHE A 274 17.92 -19.00 4.13
CA PHE A 274 16.46 -18.97 4.06
C PHE A 274 15.76 -20.30 3.72
N VAL A 275 16.51 -21.39 3.50
CA VAL A 275 15.88 -22.65 3.05
C VAL A 275 15.53 -23.62 4.20
N THR A 276 15.90 -23.34 5.45
CA THR A 276 15.65 -24.28 6.54
C THR A 276 15.08 -23.62 7.78
N SER A 277 13.76 -23.38 7.79
CA SER A 277 12.90 -23.78 8.92
C SER A 277 11.49 -23.23 8.76
N ASN A 278 10.54 -24.17 8.77
CA ASN A 278 9.11 -24.02 9.00
C ASN A 278 8.33 -23.20 7.96
N PHE A 279 7.49 -23.95 7.24
CA PHE A 279 6.47 -23.55 6.27
C PHE A 279 5.35 -22.65 6.85
N VAL A 280 5.69 -21.65 7.66
CA VAL A 280 4.83 -20.48 7.96
C VAL A 280 5.72 -19.24 8.18
N PRO A 281 6.06 -18.45 7.15
CA PRO A 281 6.70 -17.16 7.40
C PRO A 281 6.38 -16.08 6.33
N VAL A 282 5.40 -15.20 6.54
CA VAL A 282 5.19 -14.05 5.61
C VAL A 282 4.97 -12.70 6.31
N VAL A 283 4.89 -12.63 7.65
CA VAL A 283 4.53 -11.38 8.34
C VAL A 283 5.70 -10.70 9.06
N GLY A 284 6.83 -11.39 9.29
CA GLY A 284 7.96 -10.80 10.03
C GLY A 284 9.10 -10.30 9.14
N LYS A 285 9.55 -11.14 8.21
CA LYS A 285 10.78 -10.91 7.46
C LYS A 285 10.59 -9.99 6.24
N VAL A 286 9.42 -10.09 5.59
CA VAL A 286 9.03 -9.19 4.49
C VAL A 286 9.02 -7.73 4.94
N PHE A 287 8.54 -7.41 6.15
CA PHE A 287 8.47 -6.02 6.63
C PHE A 287 9.85 -5.40 6.87
N ALA A 288 10.82 -6.17 7.40
CA ALA A 288 12.18 -5.69 7.60
C ALA A 288 12.87 -5.44 6.25
N ASP A 289 12.79 -6.40 5.33
CA ASP A 289 13.40 -6.31 3.99
C ASP A 289 12.75 -5.18 3.16
N VAL A 290 11.44 -4.96 3.31
CA VAL A 290 10.70 -3.86 2.69
C VAL A 290 11.12 -2.50 3.22
N THR A 291 11.28 -2.38 4.54
CA THR A 291 11.64 -1.10 5.17
C THR A 291 13.03 -0.66 4.72
N ASP A 292 14.01 -1.56 4.71
CA ASP A 292 15.37 -1.27 4.25
C ASP A 292 15.38 -0.91 2.76
N THR A 293 14.62 -1.64 1.93
CA THR A 293 14.52 -1.35 0.50
C THR A 293 13.89 0.02 0.24
N VAL A 294 12.84 0.40 0.97
CA VAL A 294 12.15 1.69 0.84
C VAL A 294 13.07 2.86 1.24
N ILE A 295 13.85 2.71 2.31
CA ILE A 295 14.78 3.74 2.78
C ILE A 295 15.94 3.91 1.79
N SER A 296 16.55 2.83 1.30
CA SER A 296 17.61 2.89 0.29
C SER A 296 17.12 3.48 -1.03
N ALA A 297 15.90 3.13 -1.45
CA ALA A 297 15.23 3.66 -2.62
C ALA A 297 15.01 5.18 -2.52
N SER A 298 14.59 5.67 -1.36
CA SER A 298 14.30 7.10 -1.12
C SER A 298 15.53 8.01 -1.23
N LEU A 299 16.74 7.50 -0.89
CA LEU A 299 18.00 8.26 -0.97
C LEU A 299 18.48 8.52 -2.42
N LEU A 300 17.94 7.79 -3.40
CA LEU A 300 18.30 7.92 -4.81
C LEU A 300 17.51 9.02 -5.54
N LEU A 301 16.56 9.66 -4.87
CA LEU A 301 15.63 10.64 -5.44
C LEU A 301 16.23 12.06 -5.43
N LYS A 302 16.65 12.54 -6.61
CA LYS A 302 17.13 13.92 -6.84
C LYS A 302 16.30 14.72 -7.87
N ASN A 303 15.31 14.08 -8.48
CA ASN A 303 14.45 14.68 -9.52
C ASN A 303 13.09 15.08 -8.90
N THR A 304 12.69 16.34 -9.06
CA THR A 304 11.45 16.92 -8.50
C THR A 304 10.20 16.18 -8.98
N VAL A 305 10.10 15.83 -10.26
CA VAL A 305 8.94 15.09 -10.81
C VAL A 305 8.86 13.68 -10.22
N GLY A 306 10.02 13.03 -10.01
CA GLY A 306 10.09 11.73 -9.36
C GLY A 306 9.65 11.78 -7.90
N ILE A 307 10.12 12.77 -7.12
CA ILE A 307 9.71 12.91 -5.72
C ILE A 307 8.21 13.13 -5.62
N VAL A 308 7.67 14.02 -6.47
CA VAL A 308 6.25 14.37 -6.47
C VAL A 308 5.38 13.20 -6.90
N GLY A 309 5.82 12.44 -7.90
CA GLY A 309 5.14 11.21 -8.30
C GLY A 309 5.07 10.22 -7.14
N LEU A 310 6.12 10.13 -6.31
CA LEU A 310 6.22 9.12 -5.25
C LEU A 310 5.33 9.52 -4.07
N VAL A 311 5.33 10.81 -3.72
CA VAL A 311 4.44 11.37 -2.71
C VAL A 311 2.98 11.18 -3.12
N THR A 312 2.66 11.43 -4.38
CA THR A 312 1.29 11.25 -4.91
C THR A 312 0.87 9.79 -4.86
N LEU A 313 1.75 8.86 -5.27
CA LEU A 313 1.51 7.41 -5.15
C LEU A 313 1.27 6.97 -3.71
N LEU A 314 2.08 7.46 -2.76
CA LEU A 314 1.87 7.17 -1.34
C LEU A 314 0.54 7.73 -0.84
N ALA A 315 0.15 8.93 -1.28
CA ALA A 315 -1.13 9.51 -0.93
C ALA A 315 -2.31 8.69 -1.48
N ILE A 316 -2.24 8.23 -2.73
CA ILE A 316 -3.25 7.36 -3.35
C ILE A 316 -3.46 6.08 -2.53
N VAL A 317 -2.39 5.49 -2.00
CA VAL A 317 -2.46 4.20 -1.29
C VAL A 317 -2.85 4.34 0.18
N VAL A 318 -2.33 5.36 0.86
CA VAL A 318 -2.40 5.41 2.33
C VAL A 318 -3.83 5.52 2.84
N PHE A 319 -4.70 6.29 2.17
CA PHE A 319 -6.08 6.47 2.61
C PHE A 319 -6.95 5.21 2.42
N PRO A 320 -6.94 4.51 1.26
CA PRO A 320 -7.58 3.21 1.13
C PRO A 320 -7.02 2.16 2.11
N ALA A 321 -5.70 2.13 2.31
CA ALA A 321 -5.06 1.21 3.24
C ALA A 321 -5.53 1.42 4.68
N ILE A 322 -5.59 2.67 5.15
CA ILE A 322 -6.12 3.02 6.47
C ILE A 322 -7.59 2.61 6.59
N LYS A 323 -8.43 2.91 5.58
CA LYS A 323 -9.85 2.54 5.59
C LYS A 323 -10.06 1.03 5.78
N ILE A 324 -9.34 0.22 5.01
CA ILE A 324 -9.42 -1.25 5.11
C ILE A 324 -8.89 -1.73 6.47
N LEU A 325 -7.81 -1.13 6.97
CA LEU A 325 -7.23 -1.47 8.27
C LEU A 325 -8.20 -1.15 9.43
N VAL A 326 -8.79 0.04 9.45
CA VAL A 326 -9.79 0.44 10.45
C VAL A 326 -10.97 -0.52 10.43
N LEU A 327 -11.46 -0.91 9.24
CA LEU A 327 -12.54 -1.86 9.14
C LEU A 327 -12.16 -3.24 9.69
N ALA A 328 -10.96 -3.76 9.39
CA ALA A 328 -10.47 -5.01 9.95
C ALA A 328 -10.41 -4.96 11.49
N LEU A 329 -9.98 -3.82 12.06
CA LEU A 329 -9.92 -3.60 13.50
C LEU A 329 -11.32 -3.56 14.11
N ILE A 330 -12.28 -2.87 13.50
CA ILE A 330 -13.69 -2.81 13.94
C ILE A 330 -14.27 -4.22 14.07
N TYR A 331 -14.08 -5.08 13.06
CA TYR A 331 -14.59 -6.46 13.12
C TYR A 331 -13.91 -7.31 14.19
N LYS A 332 -12.57 -7.24 14.31
CA LYS A 332 -11.84 -8.00 15.34
C LYS A 332 -12.22 -7.55 16.75
N PHE A 333 -12.36 -6.25 16.96
CA PHE A 333 -12.77 -5.67 18.23
C PHE A 333 -14.23 -6.03 18.56
N SER A 334 -15.13 -5.96 17.57
CA SER A 334 -16.52 -6.36 17.72
C SER A 334 -16.63 -7.84 18.10
N ALA A 335 -15.89 -8.72 17.43
CA ALA A 335 -15.88 -10.15 17.76
C ALA A 335 -15.40 -10.39 19.20
N ALA A 336 -14.36 -9.69 19.66
CA ALA A 336 -13.82 -9.83 21.01
C ALA A 336 -14.80 -9.35 22.09
N ILE A 337 -15.42 -8.17 21.91
CA ILE A 337 -16.39 -7.61 22.87
C ILE A 337 -17.68 -8.41 22.91
N LEU A 338 -18.13 -8.90 21.76
CA LEU A 338 -19.41 -9.61 21.65
C LEU A 338 -19.27 -11.10 21.99
N GLN A 339 -18.06 -11.65 22.06
CA GLN A 339 -17.81 -13.06 22.39
C GLN A 339 -18.56 -13.59 23.65
N PRO A 340 -18.62 -12.89 24.80
CA PRO A 340 -19.31 -13.40 25.99
C PRO A 340 -20.84 -13.40 25.87
N VAL A 341 -21.41 -12.59 24.96
CA VAL A 341 -22.87 -12.40 24.86
C VAL A 341 -23.43 -13.11 23.62
N GLY A 342 -22.71 -13.11 22.51
CA GLY A 342 -23.18 -13.56 21.21
C GLY A 342 -23.06 -15.06 20.97
N SER A 343 -23.94 -15.56 20.11
CA SER A 343 -23.92 -16.95 19.69
C SER A 343 -22.64 -17.28 18.91
N LYS A 344 -22.20 -18.55 19.00
CA LYS A 344 -20.98 -19.03 18.34
C LYS A 344 -20.95 -18.71 16.84
N ASN A 345 -22.08 -18.85 16.15
CA ASN A 345 -22.18 -18.64 14.70
C ASN A 345 -22.03 -17.16 14.33
N ILE A 346 -22.65 -16.26 15.10
CA ILE A 346 -22.50 -14.82 14.90
C ILE A 346 -21.05 -14.40 15.10
N ILE A 347 -20.45 -14.75 16.24
CA ILE A 347 -19.08 -14.35 16.56
C ILE A 347 -18.07 -14.93 15.55
N SER A 348 -18.27 -16.18 15.13
CA SER A 348 -17.44 -16.81 14.10
C SER A 348 -17.55 -16.10 12.75
N THR A 349 -18.71 -15.56 12.40
CA THR A 349 -18.92 -14.81 11.16
C THR A 349 -18.26 -13.45 11.21
N ILE A 350 -18.41 -12.71 12.32
CA ILE A 350 -17.74 -11.41 12.52
C ILE A 350 -16.21 -11.59 12.45
N ASP A 351 -15.66 -12.62 13.12
CA ASP A 351 -14.22 -12.92 13.09
C ASP A 351 -13.76 -13.36 11.69
N THR A 352 -14.54 -14.17 10.97
CA THR A 352 -14.24 -14.60 9.60
C THR A 352 -14.16 -13.41 8.63
N ILE A 353 -15.06 -12.44 8.77
CA ILE A 353 -15.05 -11.22 7.96
C ILE A 353 -13.86 -10.34 8.33
N GLY A 354 -13.59 -10.12 9.62
CA GLY A 354 -12.40 -9.37 10.07
C GLY A 354 -11.09 -9.97 9.57
N LYS A 355 -10.98 -11.30 9.55
CA LYS A 355 -9.86 -12.01 8.93
C LYS A 355 -9.79 -11.75 7.43
N SER A 356 -10.91 -11.87 6.71
CA SER A 356 -10.97 -11.66 5.26
C SER A 356 -10.57 -10.22 4.86
N VAL A 357 -11.06 -9.21 5.58
CA VAL A 357 -10.64 -7.81 5.40
C VAL A 357 -9.15 -7.62 5.69
N THR A 358 -8.60 -8.32 6.70
CA THR A 358 -7.15 -8.30 6.95
C THR A 358 -6.35 -8.83 5.75
N TYR A 359 -6.84 -9.86 5.06
CA TYR A 359 -6.18 -10.36 3.84
C TYR A 359 -6.25 -9.37 2.68
N LEU A 360 -7.33 -8.60 2.55
CA LEU A 360 -7.41 -7.50 1.57
C LEU A 360 -6.34 -6.44 1.86
N PHE A 361 -6.16 -6.05 3.13
CA PHE A 361 -5.11 -5.11 3.53
C PHE A 361 -3.70 -5.63 3.17
N VAL A 362 -3.41 -6.91 3.46
CA VAL A 362 -2.12 -7.53 3.09
C VAL A 362 -1.92 -7.50 1.58
N CYS A 363 -2.96 -7.82 0.81
CA CYS A 363 -2.91 -7.81 -0.64
C CYS A 363 -2.61 -6.41 -1.21
N LEU A 364 -3.36 -5.40 -0.76
CA LEU A 364 -3.12 -4.00 -1.13
C LEU A 364 -1.70 -3.57 -0.77
N SER A 365 -1.21 -3.93 0.42
CA SER A 365 0.14 -3.57 0.89
C SER A 365 1.24 -4.16 0.00
N ILE A 366 1.10 -5.42 -0.40
CA ILE A 366 2.08 -6.10 -1.28
C ILE A 366 2.10 -5.46 -2.67
N VAL A 367 0.94 -5.16 -3.26
CA VAL A 367 0.90 -4.49 -4.58
C VAL A 367 1.46 -3.09 -4.49
N SER A 368 1.04 -2.31 -3.49
CA SER A 368 1.52 -0.94 -3.30
C SER A 368 3.04 -0.86 -3.16
N LEU A 369 3.63 -1.84 -2.46
CA LEU A 369 5.07 -2.00 -2.38
C LEU A 369 5.71 -2.24 -3.76
N MET A 370 5.18 -3.16 -4.56
CA MET A 370 5.69 -3.40 -5.91
C MET A 370 5.65 -2.10 -6.74
N PHE A 371 4.55 -1.36 -6.63
CA PHE A 371 4.39 -0.09 -7.33
C PHE A 371 5.42 0.95 -6.87
N PHE A 372 5.60 1.11 -5.56
CA PHE A 372 6.59 1.98 -4.96
C PHE A 372 8.02 1.65 -5.42
N LEU A 373 8.39 0.36 -5.42
CA LEU A 373 9.72 -0.10 -5.81
C LEU A 373 10.01 0.13 -7.29
N SER A 374 9.07 -0.21 -8.18
CA SER A 374 9.20 0.05 -9.61
C SER A 374 9.37 1.54 -9.89
N MET A 375 8.54 2.37 -9.26
CA MET A 375 8.55 3.80 -9.46
C MET A 375 9.88 4.40 -9.00
N THR A 376 10.40 3.95 -7.86
CA THR A 376 11.73 4.38 -7.40
C THR A 376 12.83 3.93 -8.34
N LEU A 377 12.76 2.72 -8.90
CA LEU A 377 13.76 2.24 -9.86
C LEU A 377 13.75 3.10 -11.13
N ILE A 378 12.58 3.42 -11.67
CA ILE A 378 12.44 4.30 -12.85
C ILE A 378 13.11 5.65 -12.58
N ILE A 379 12.95 6.22 -11.39
CA ILE A 379 13.59 7.50 -11.03
C ILE A 379 15.11 7.34 -10.84
N ALA A 380 15.55 6.29 -10.15
CA ALA A 380 16.96 6.02 -9.91
C ALA A 380 17.74 5.83 -11.21
N ALA A 381 17.15 5.13 -12.19
CA ALA A 381 17.73 4.95 -13.52
C ALA A 381 17.98 6.30 -14.23
N GLY A 382 17.12 7.29 -14.03
CA GLY A 382 17.30 8.64 -14.56
C GLY A 382 18.42 9.45 -13.90
N ASN A 383 18.73 9.17 -12.63
CA ASN A 383 19.74 9.89 -11.85
C ASN A 383 21.16 9.34 -12.02
N ILE A 384 21.31 8.03 -12.21
CA ILE A 384 22.62 7.38 -12.42
C ILE A 384 23.33 7.96 -13.66
N VAL A 385 22.57 8.32 -14.69
CA VAL A 385 23.07 8.97 -15.93
C VAL A 385 23.72 10.32 -15.65
N VAL A 386 23.25 11.07 -14.64
CA VAL A 386 23.77 12.39 -14.29
C VAL A 386 25.10 12.27 -13.51
N MET A 387 25.34 11.14 -12.82
CA MET A 387 26.50 10.94 -11.94
C MET A 387 27.73 10.35 -12.65
N PHE A 388 27.58 9.80 -13.85
CA PHE A 388 28.70 9.37 -14.71
C PHE A 388 29.19 10.45 -15.68
N ARG A 389 28.82 11.73 -15.47
CA ARG A 389 29.34 12.90 -16.20
C ARG A 389 30.43 13.61 -15.41
#